data_AF-A0A1E7EM76-F1
#
_entry.id   AF-A0A1E7EM76-F1
#
_cell.length_a   1.000
_cell.length_b   1.000
_cell.length_c   1.000
_cell.angle_alpha   90.00
_cell.angle_beta   90.00
_cell.angle_gamma   90.00
#
_symmetry.space_group_name_H-M   'P 1'
#
loop_
_entity.id
_entity.type
_entity.pdbx_description
1 polymer ?
#
loop_
_entity_poly.entity_id
_entity_poly.type
_entity_poly.pdbx_seq_one_letter_code
_entity_poly.pdbx_strand_id
1 'polypeptide(L)'
;MPRKIVFVIDISGSMNGQKLHDAKASFAVMIDTLDERDTLIVQPFSSQGTEDLWGPSAASTGAKEEAKQFVMALHTMGGTNLNQAFLDGIENVYDVPETMAPILVMLTDGQGMLEPKEIARNVRGKNEGGTVKIFSLAFGASADIDLLYGIAIQNGGRAVRIYEGFDDAVSQMELFYKQELGSILMSDVQVSYNNSGGGGIDVLESTTPTFPVLAAGSEIIVRGKMSSLSRNLINATNATERTLKTIIVANSAGGPKEWSINHVVNLDGGSTSGSSSSSSSSDCQQSYAQARIVELLTYRDAERALGEELFLDEAVMTSRSTNLYDPSTTLFEEEARKIAMDAHLVWPGLTALVTIENSSCQQQSSDVCQSGNRLPDSSEDSYSESYRGSGSSNYSYACRREPAYLSSFSSAVLVIASFIIIAL
;
A
#
# COMPACT_ATOMS: atom_id res chain seq x y z
N MET A 1 5.07 16.62 -15.11
CA MET A 1 5.63 17.56 -14.11
C MET A 1 7.10 17.20 -13.97
N PRO A 2 8.03 18.17 -14.07
CA PRO A 2 9.44 17.88 -13.83
C PRO A 2 9.64 17.44 -12.37
N ARG A 3 10.70 16.68 -12.12
CA ARG A 3 11.09 16.27 -10.76
C ARG A 3 12.54 16.62 -10.48
N LYS A 4 12.84 16.88 -9.20
CA LYS A 4 14.19 16.92 -8.67
C LYS A 4 14.40 15.61 -7.92
N ILE A 5 15.20 14.72 -8.49
CA ILE A 5 15.38 13.36 -8.01
C ILE A 5 16.81 13.13 -7.53
N VAL A 6 16.94 12.55 -6.34
CA VAL A 6 18.22 12.02 -5.84
C VAL A 6 18.16 10.50 -5.76
N PHE A 7 19.14 9.86 -6.39
CA PHE A 7 19.42 8.44 -6.23
C PHE A 7 20.44 8.27 -5.11
N VAL A 8 19.98 7.82 -3.95
CA VAL A 8 20.81 7.53 -2.78
C VAL A 8 21.18 6.05 -2.81
N ILE A 9 22.46 5.75 -3.08
CA ILE A 9 22.91 4.39 -3.41
C ILE A 9 23.87 3.90 -2.33
N ASP A 10 23.50 2.83 -1.64
CA ASP A 10 24.39 2.16 -0.70
C ASP A 10 25.58 1.54 -1.45
N ILE A 11 26.78 1.93 -1.05
CA ILE A 11 28.03 1.36 -1.55
C ILE A 11 28.84 0.71 -0.42
N SER A 12 28.18 0.24 0.64
CA SER A 12 28.83 -0.50 1.71
C SER A 12 29.45 -1.82 1.23
N GLY A 13 30.32 -2.41 2.05
CA GLY A 13 30.98 -3.68 1.73
C GLY A 13 30.03 -4.84 1.43
N SER A 14 28.80 -4.86 1.96
CA SER A 14 27.80 -5.90 1.71
C SER A 14 27.25 -5.88 0.27
N MET A 15 27.29 -4.71 -0.37
CA MET A 15 26.89 -4.54 -1.77
C MET A 15 27.90 -5.16 -2.76
N ASN A 16 29.03 -5.70 -2.29
CA ASN A 16 30.09 -6.18 -3.18
C ASN A 16 29.62 -7.33 -4.08
N GLY A 17 30.18 -7.40 -5.29
CA GLY A 17 29.82 -8.41 -6.28
C GLY A 17 28.52 -8.10 -7.02
N GLN A 18 27.60 -9.06 -7.05
CA GLN A 18 26.40 -9.00 -7.90
C GLN A 18 25.45 -7.88 -7.51
N LYS A 19 25.30 -7.57 -6.21
CA LYS A 19 24.39 -6.53 -5.73
C LYS A 19 24.74 -5.15 -6.29
N LEU A 20 25.99 -4.72 -6.18
CA LEU A 20 26.42 -3.44 -6.75
C LEU A 20 26.37 -3.47 -8.28
N HIS A 21 26.65 -4.61 -8.92
CA HIS A 21 26.49 -4.75 -10.37
C HIS A 21 25.03 -4.51 -10.81
N ASP A 22 24.07 -5.15 -10.15
CA ASP A 22 22.64 -5.02 -10.46
C ASP A 22 22.12 -3.63 -10.12
N ALA A 23 22.56 -3.04 -9.01
CA ALA A 23 22.26 -1.66 -8.65
C ALA A 23 22.71 -0.69 -9.75
N LYS A 24 23.96 -0.82 -10.22
CA LYS A 24 24.51 0.03 -11.29
C LYS A 24 23.75 -0.11 -12.60
N ALA A 25 23.45 -1.34 -13.00
CA ALA A 25 22.67 -1.61 -14.20
C ALA A 25 21.27 -0.96 -14.11
N SER A 26 20.59 -1.15 -12.98
CA SER A 26 19.25 -0.61 -12.75
C SER A 26 19.24 0.91 -12.75
N PHE A 27 20.13 1.56 -12.00
CA PHE A 27 20.19 3.03 -11.96
C PHE A 27 20.59 3.62 -13.31
N ALA A 28 21.44 2.96 -14.10
CA ALA A 28 21.73 3.43 -15.45
C ALA A 28 20.49 3.44 -16.34
N VAL A 29 19.64 2.40 -16.27
CA VAL A 29 18.37 2.36 -16.98
C VAL A 29 17.41 3.43 -16.45
N MET A 30 17.29 3.59 -15.13
CA MET A 30 16.44 4.65 -14.53
C MET A 30 16.87 6.04 -15.00
N ILE A 31 18.17 6.34 -15.04
CA ILE A 31 18.72 7.62 -15.53
C ILE A 31 18.30 7.87 -16.99
N ASP A 32 18.34 6.84 -17.84
CA ASP A 32 17.94 6.97 -19.25
C ASP A 32 16.46 7.37 -19.40
N THR A 33 15.59 6.97 -18.47
CA THR A 33 14.15 7.30 -18.50
C THR A 33 13.79 8.73 -18.07
N LEU A 34 14.71 9.50 -17.48
CA LEU A 34 14.44 10.85 -17.00
C LEU A 34 14.07 11.83 -18.13
N ASP A 35 13.21 12.81 -17.88
CA ASP A 35 12.93 13.88 -18.84
C ASP A 35 14.04 14.94 -18.77
N GLU A 36 14.36 15.65 -19.86
CA GLU A 36 15.41 16.69 -19.84
C GLU A 36 15.12 17.84 -18.87
N ARG A 37 13.86 18.02 -18.46
CA ARG A 37 13.43 18.99 -17.45
C ARG A 37 13.61 18.47 -16.02
N ASP A 38 13.92 17.19 -15.83
CA ASP A 38 14.22 16.63 -14.53
C ASP A 38 15.61 17.09 -14.07
N THR A 39 15.77 17.26 -12.76
CA THR A 39 17.06 17.51 -12.12
C THR A 39 17.52 16.24 -11.42
N LEU A 40 18.69 15.74 -11.77
CA LEU A 40 19.27 14.50 -11.25
C LEU A 40 20.41 14.81 -10.29
N ILE A 41 20.44 14.07 -9.18
CA ILE A 41 21.56 13.96 -8.24
C ILE A 41 21.83 12.46 -8.01
N VAL A 42 23.09 12.05 -7.99
CA VAL A 42 23.50 10.70 -7.58
C VAL A 42 24.35 10.83 -6.32
N GLN A 43 23.90 10.20 -5.25
CA GLN A 43 24.46 10.28 -3.90
C GLN A 43 24.84 8.88 -3.41
N PRO A 44 26.06 8.39 -3.72
CA PRO A 44 26.57 7.19 -3.08
C PRO A 44 26.83 7.46 -1.59
N PHE A 45 26.59 6.47 -0.74
CA PHE A 45 26.85 6.58 0.68
C PHE A 45 27.49 5.34 1.29
N SER A 46 28.26 5.55 2.36
CA SER A 46 28.90 4.51 3.15
C SER A 46 28.81 4.82 4.65
N SER A 47 29.67 4.23 5.47
CA SER A 47 29.89 4.59 6.88
C SER A 47 30.30 6.04 7.09
N GLN A 48 30.90 6.71 6.08
CA GLN A 48 31.31 8.11 6.19
C GLN A 48 30.16 9.09 5.89
N GLY A 49 28.96 8.59 5.59
CA GLY A 49 27.84 9.40 5.09
C GLY A 49 27.89 9.47 3.57
N THR A 50 27.53 10.63 3.02
CA THR A 50 27.64 10.91 1.58
C THR A 50 29.10 10.96 1.15
N GLU A 51 29.42 10.20 0.09
CA GLU A 51 30.75 10.17 -0.52
C GLU A 51 30.82 11.19 -1.68
N ASP A 52 31.51 10.88 -2.79
CA ASP A 52 31.53 11.75 -3.97
C ASP A 52 30.12 11.90 -4.57
N LEU A 53 29.57 13.10 -4.55
CA LEU A 53 28.24 13.39 -5.10
C LEU A 53 28.35 13.84 -6.56
N TRP A 54 27.48 13.32 -7.42
CA TRP A 54 27.31 13.81 -8.79
C TRP A 54 26.03 14.65 -8.90
N GLY A 55 26.12 15.80 -9.56
CA GLY A 55 25.02 16.76 -9.71
C GLY A 55 25.03 17.85 -8.62
N PRO A 56 23.92 18.61 -8.47
CA PRO A 56 22.68 18.56 -9.24
C PRO A 56 22.90 18.99 -10.70
N SER A 57 22.24 18.32 -11.64
CA SER A 57 22.27 18.70 -13.06
C SER A 57 20.95 18.39 -13.75
N ALA A 58 20.57 19.21 -14.75
CA ALA A 58 19.43 18.87 -15.61
C ALA A 58 19.75 17.59 -16.39
N ALA A 59 18.77 16.69 -16.54
CA ALA A 59 18.94 15.38 -17.16
C ALA A 59 19.01 15.45 -18.71
N SER A 60 19.85 16.35 -19.22
CA SER A 60 20.22 16.42 -20.65
C SER A 60 20.92 15.14 -21.09
N THR A 61 20.91 14.86 -22.40
CA THR A 61 21.56 13.67 -22.97
C THR A 61 23.03 13.53 -22.52
N GLY A 62 23.79 14.62 -22.50
CA GLY A 62 25.20 14.61 -22.05
C GLY A 62 25.34 14.35 -20.54
N ALA A 63 24.54 15.04 -19.72
CA ALA A 63 24.57 14.87 -18.27
C ALA A 63 24.13 13.46 -17.83
N LYS A 64 23.16 12.85 -18.52
CA LYS A 64 22.77 11.44 -18.30
C LYS A 64 23.94 10.49 -18.53
N GLU A 65 24.71 10.71 -19.60
CA GLU A 65 25.86 9.87 -19.91
C GLU A 65 26.96 10.02 -18.85
N GLU A 66 27.23 11.25 -18.39
CA GLU A 66 28.16 11.51 -17.28
C GLU A 66 27.70 10.85 -15.97
N ALA A 67 26.40 10.96 -15.64
CA ALA A 67 25.83 10.32 -14.45
C ALA A 67 25.94 8.79 -14.52
N LYS A 68 25.68 8.19 -15.69
CA LYS A 68 25.84 6.74 -15.88
C LYS A 68 27.29 6.30 -15.73
N GLN A 69 28.24 7.06 -16.29
CA GLN A 69 29.66 6.78 -16.10
C GLN A 69 30.07 6.88 -14.63
N PHE A 70 29.54 7.88 -13.91
CA PHE A 70 29.72 8.04 -12.47
C PHE A 70 29.18 6.82 -11.70
N VAL A 71 27.94 6.40 -11.96
CA VAL A 71 27.33 5.20 -11.36
C VAL A 71 28.16 3.95 -11.65
N MET A 72 28.60 3.76 -12.89
CA MET A 72 29.41 2.61 -13.30
C MET A 72 30.78 2.56 -12.61
N ALA A 73 31.32 3.71 -12.21
CA ALA A 73 32.59 3.83 -11.49
C ALA A 73 32.48 3.59 -9.97
N LEU A 74 31.27 3.49 -9.41
CA LEU A 74 31.09 3.24 -7.98
C LEU A 74 31.77 1.94 -7.54
N HIS A 75 32.31 1.92 -6.34
CA HIS A 75 32.94 0.74 -5.76
C HIS A 75 32.60 0.67 -4.28
N THR A 76 32.59 -0.53 -3.73
CA THR A 76 32.19 -0.70 -2.35
C THR A 76 33.24 -0.16 -1.38
N MET A 77 32.80 0.55 -0.35
CA MET A 77 33.64 1.13 0.69
C MET A 77 32.90 1.10 2.03
N GLY A 78 33.62 0.82 3.12
CA GLY A 78 33.13 1.02 4.48
C GLY A 78 31.84 0.24 4.85
N GLY A 79 31.10 0.79 5.81
CA GLY A 79 29.81 0.29 6.30
C GLY A 79 28.63 1.12 5.81
N THR A 80 27.56 1.22 6.61
CA THR A 80 26.28 1.82 6.18
C THR A 80 25.82 2.92 7.16
N ASN A 81 26.00 4.20 6.82
CA ASN A 81 25.44 5.31 7.61
C ASN A 81 24.08 5.78 7.02
N LEU A 82 23.07 4.92 7.19
CA LEU A 82 21.74 5.12 6.62
C LEU A 82 21.06 6.41 7.08
N ASN A 83 21.26 6.79 8.36
CA ASN A 83 20.70 8.03 8.90
C ASN A 83 21.19 9.26 8.15
N GLN A 84 22.51 9.41 8.02
CA GLN A 84 23.08 10.58 7.33
C GLN A 84 22.69 10.58 5.84
N ALA A 85 22.66 9.41 5.20
CA ALA A 85 22.27 9.28 3.80
C ALA A 85 20.86 9.83 3.52
N PHE A 86 19.87 9.51 4.37
CA PHE A 86 18.54 10.10 4.24
C PHE A 86 18.52 11.61 4.49
N LEU A 87 19.21 12.09 5.53
CA LEU A 87 19.22 13.52 5.88
C LEU A 87 19.84 14.37 4.76
N ASP A 88 20.97 13.93 4.23
CA ASP A 88 21.65 14.57 3.09
C ASP A 88 20.80 14.49 1.83
N GLY A 89 20.18 13.33 1.57
CA GLY A 89 19.31 13.13 0.42
C GLY A 89 18.12 14.09 0.44
N ILE A 90 17.44 14.23 1.59
CA ILE A 90 16.33 15.17 1.75
C ILE A 90 16.82 16.60 1.48
N GLU A 91 17.95 16.99 2.08
CA GLU A 91 18.53 18.33 1.88
C GLU A 91 18.85 18.62 0.41
N ASN A 92 19.39 17.64 -0.30
CA ASN A 92 19.77 17.76 -1.70
C ASN A 92 18.57 17.97 -2.65
N VAL A 93 17.39 17.42 -2.32
CA VAL A 93 16.17 17.59 -3.12
C VAL A 93 15.17 18.58 -2.54
N TYR A 94 15.46 19.15 -1.37
CA TYR A 94 14.62 20.17 -0.74
C TYR A 94 14.55 21.46 -1.59
N ASP A 95 13.61 22.32 -1.21
CA ASP A 95 13.40 23.68 -1.75
C ASP A 95 13.18 23.72 -3.26
N VAL A 96 12.10 23.06 -3.71
CA VAL A 96 11.65 23.08 -5.10
C VAL A 96 10.32 23.84 -5.22
N PRO A 97 10.07 24.51 -6.37
CA PRO A 97 8.76 25.11 -6.59
C PRO A 97 7.66 24.05 -6.66
N GLU A 98 6.41 24.41 -6.35
CA GLU A 98 5.23 23.51 -6.44
C GLU A 98 5.01 22.92 -7.84
N THR A 99 5.68 23.44 -8.87
CA THR A 99 5.66 22.91 -10.24
C THR A 99 6.66 21.76 -10.46
N MET A 100 7.42 21.38 -9.44
CA MET A 100 8.44 20.34 -9.48
C MET A 100 8.32 19.41 -8.27
N ALA A 101 8.38 18.10 -8.50
CA ALA A 101 8.25 17.10 -7.43
C ALA A 101 9.63 16.75 -6.85
N PRO A 102 9.88 16.91 -5.54
CA PRO A 102 11.12 16.48 -4.90
C PRO A 102 11.03 14.99 -4.52
N ILE A 103 11.95 14.18 -5.04
CA ILE A 103 11.90 12.72 -4.91
C ILE A 103 13.25 12.18 -4.44
N LEU A 104 13.23 11.37 -3.39
CA LEU A 104 14.38 10.61 -2.92
C LEU A 104 14.13 9.13 -3.20
N VAL A 105 15.06 8.47 -3.88
CA VAL A 105 15.05 7.01 -4.06
C VAL A 105 16.27 6.44 -3.35
N MET A 106 16.02 5.67 -2.29
CA MET A 106 17.04 4.98 -1.50
C MET A 106 17.18 3.54 -1.98
N LEU A 107 18.41 3.05 -2.18
CA LEU A 107 18.72 1.64 -2.31
C LEU A 107 19.71 1.24 -1.22
N THR A 108 19.39 0.21 -0.44
CA THR A 108 20.31 -0.37 0.56
C THR A 108 20.08 -1.86 0.75
N ASP A 109 21.15 -2.62 1.01
CA ASP A 109 21.09 -4.04 1.34
C ASP A 109 21.35 -4.36 2.82
N GLY A 110 21.53 -3.32 3.63
CA GLY A 110 22.01 -3.41 4.99
C GLY A 110 21.07 -2.77 6.02
N GLN A 111 21.58 -2.72 7.25
CA GLN A 111 20.92 -2.07 8.38
C GLN A 111 21.66 -0.78 8.72
N GLY A 112 20.94 0.20 9.25
CA GLY A 112 21.56 1.43 9.74
C GLY A 112 22.44 1.18 10.97
N MET A 113 23.37 2.09 11.24
CA MET A 113 24.18 2.07 12.47
C MET A 113 23.41 2.47 13.74
N LEU A 114 22.28 3.17 13.57
CA LEU A 114 21.41 3.61 14.64
C LEU A 114 20.16 2.73 14.70
N GLU A 115 19.45 2.78 15.83
CA GLU A 115 18.17 2.10 15.99
C GLU A 115 17.15 2.59 14.94
N PRO A 116 16.37 1.70 14.29
CA PRO A 116 15.39 2.05 13.26
C PRO A 116 14.46 3.20 13.65
N LYS A 117 13.96 3.18 14.90
CA LYS A 117 13.10 4.23 15.46
C LYS A 117 13.77 5.60 15.50
N GLU A 118 15.07 5.65 15.78
CA GLU A 118 15.82 6.91 15.82
C GLU A 118 16.02 7.47 14.40
N ILE A 119 16.38 6.60 13.45
CA ILE A 119 16.53 6.98 12.04
C ILE A 119 15.22 7.55 11.51
N ALA A 120 14.10 6.84 11.68
CA ALA A 120 12.81 7.31 11.18
C ALA A 120 12.38 8.65 11.80
N ARG A 121 12.65 8.87 13.10
CA ARG A 121 12.39 10.15 13.75
C ARG A 121 13.21 11.29 13.14
N ASN A 122 14.51 11.05 12.90
CA ASN A 122 15.38 12.05 12.31
C ASN A 122 14.95 12.40 10.88
N VAL A 123 14.59 11.38 10.08
CA VAL A 123 14.09 11.55 8.72
C VAL A 123 12.78 12.34 8.70
N ARG A 124 11.80 11.97 9.55
CA ARG A 124 10.53 12.70 9.68
C ARG A 124 10.74 14.15 10.11
N GLY A 125 11.66 14.40 11.04
CA GLY A 125 12.00 15.75 11.48
C GLY A 125 12.67 16.59 10.39
N LYS A 126 13.53 15.99 9.56
CA LYS A 126 14.19 16.68 8.45
C LYS A 126 13.25 16.97 7.28
N ASN A 127 12.27 16.09 7.03
CA ASN A 127 11.24 16.26 6.01
C ASN A 127 9.91 16.75 6.63
N GLU A 128 10.00 17.74 7.53
CA GLU A 128 8.81 18.33 8.16
C GLU A 128 7.86 18.88 7.07
N GLY A 129 6.58 18.52 7.15
CA GLY A 129 5.59 18.83 6.12
C GLY A 129 5.50 17.83 4.97
N GLY A 130 6.35 16.79 4.93
CA GLY A 130 6.24 15.68 3.99
C GLY A 130 6.39 16.09 2.53
N THR A 131 7.20 17.12 2.26
CA THR A 131 7.39 17.67 0.91
C THR A 131 8.15 16.70 0.02
N VAL A 132 9.26 16.14 0.51
CA VAL A 132 10.07 15.15 -0.21
C VAL A 132 9.38 13.79 -0.19
N LYS A 133 9.19 13.19 -1.37
CA LYS A 133 8.61 11.85 -1.52
C LYS A 133 9.70 10.81 -1.46
N ILE A 134 9.66 9.92 -0.47
CA ILE A 134 10.73 8.95 -0.21
C ILE A 134 10.33 7.55 -0.67
N PHE A 135 11.03 7.06 -1.68
CA PHE A 135 10.91 5.70 -2.19
C PHE A 135 12.14 4.89 -1.75
N SER A 136 11.94 3.62 -1.41
CA SER A 136 13.03 2.77 -0.90
C SER A 136 13.05 1.38 -1.51
N LEU A 137 14.23 0.95 -1.92
CA LEU A 137 14.52 -0.36 -2.48
C LEU A 137 15.33 -1.13 -1.44
N ALA A 138 14.71 -2.08 -0.75
CA ALA A 138 15.38 -2.93 0.21
C ALA A 138 15.98 -4.13 -0.51
N PHE A 139 17.29 -4.13 -0.73
CA PHE A 139 17.95 -5.13 -1.56
C PHE A 139 18.35 -6.36 -0.75
N GLY A 140 17.76 -7.50 -1.06
CA GLY A 140 18.14 -8.78 -0.48
C GLY A 140 17.50 -9.02 0.87
N ALA A 141 17.83 -10.16 1.47
CA ALA A 141 17.18 -10.62 2.72
C ALA A 141 17.56 -9.75 3.93
N SER A 142 18.81 -9.26 3.95
CA SER A 142 19.41 -8.56 5.10
C SER A 142 18.96 -7.11 5.27
N ALA A 143 18.38 -6.50 4.25
CA ALA A 143 17.89 -5.13 4.31
C ALA A 143 16.77 -5.00 5.35
N ASP A 144 16.83 -3.92 6.14
CA ASP A 144 15.79 -3.56 7.11
C ASP A 144 14.55 -3.00 6.39
N ILE A 145 13.75 -3.91 5.84
CA ILE A 145 12.55 -3.56 5.08
C ILE A 145 11.52 -2.82 5.95
N ASP A 146 11.47 -3.11 7.24
CA ASP A 146 10.48 -2.61 8.17
C ASP A 146 10.76 -1.12 8.46
N LEU A 147 12.03 -0.77 8.68
CA LEU A 147 12.49 0.63 8.71
C LEU A 147 12.16 1.37 7.42
N LEU A 148 12.51 0.79 6.26
CA LEU A 148 12.34 1.43 4.96
C LEU A 148 10.86 1.63 4.61
N TYR A 149 9.99 0.67 4.91
CA TYR A 149 8.54 0.84 4.80
C TYR A 149 8.05 1.97 5.68
N GLY A 150 8.45 1.98 6.95
CA GLY A 150 8.02 3.00 7.90
C GLY A 150 8.42 4.41 7.46
N ILE A 151 9.67 4.59 7.00
CA ILE A 151 10.15 5.85 6.43
C ILE A 151 9.34 6.23 5.19
N ALA A 152 9.16 5.31 4.25
CA ALA A 152 8.45 5.61 3.00
C ALA A 152 6.99 6.04 3.25
N ILE A 153 6.26 5.30 4.10
CA ILE A 153 4.86 5.61 4.45
C ILE A 153 4.72 6.99 5.09
N GLN A 154 5.62 7.34 6.03
CA GLN A 154 5.59 8.62 6.73
C GLN A 154 5.92 9.81 5.83
N ASN A 155 6.61 9.57 4.72
CA ASN A 155 7.10 10.61 3.82
C ASN A 155 6.43 10.55 2.44
N GLY A 156 5.22 9.96 2.36
CA GLY A 156 4.46 9.90 1.12
C GLY A 156 5.24 9.19 0.01
N GLY A 157 5.72 7.99 0.24
CA GLY A 157 6.30 7.17 -0.81
C GLY A 157 6.07 5.70 -0.54
N ARG A 158 6.84 4.84 -1.23
CA ARG A 158 6.72 3.39 -1.11
C ARG A 158 8.08 2.73 -0.96
N ALA A 159 8.10 1.63 -0.21
CA ALA A 159 9.23 0.73 -0.20
C ALA A 159 8.87 -0.58 -0.90
N VAL A 160 9.89 -1.27 -1.45
CA VAL A 160 9.76 -2.62 -2.00
C VAL A 160 11.00 -3.43 -1.64
N ARG A 161 10.82 -4.73 -1.45
CA ARG A 161 11.94 -5.68 -1.34
C ARG A 161 12.36 -6.14 -2.73
N ILE A 162 13.65 -6.05 -3.00
CA ILE A 162 14.29 -6.58 -4.20
C ILE A 162 14.95 -7.90 -3.84
N TYR A 163 14.57 -8.98 -4.50
CA TYR A 163 15.10 -10.31 -4.21
C TYR A 163 16.40 -10.58 -4.97
N GLU A 164 17.36 -11.24 -4.31
CA GLU A 164 18.64 -11.63 -4.90
C GLU A 164 18.47 -12.83 -5.86
N GLY A 165 19.15 -12.79 -7.01
CA GLY A 165 19.15 -13.86 -8.03
C GLY A 165 19.75 -13.37 -9.35
N PHE A 166 20.13 -14.28 -10.25
CA PHE A 166 20.67 -13.90 -11.57
C PHE A 166 19.55 -13.29 -12.45
N ASP A 167 19.75 -12.05 -12.92
CA ASP A 167 18.91 -11.25 -13.85
C ASP A 167 17.49 -10.80 -13.37
N ASP A 168 17.04 -11.19 -12.18
CA ASP A 168 15.71 -10.79 -11.67
C ASP A 168 15.72 -9.45 -10.91
N ALA A 169 16.80 -9.16 -10.16
CA ALA A 169 16.89 -7.97 -9.32
C ALA A 169 16.80 -6.66 -10.13
N VAL A 170 17.46 -6.60 -11.29
CA VAL A 170 17.42 -5.44 -12.20
C VAL A 170 16.00 -5.19 -12.69
N SER A 171 15.33 -6.25 -13.16
CA SER A 171 13.96 -6.19 -13.66
C SER A 171 12.97 -5.74 -12.56
N GLN A 172 13.14 -6.20 -11.32
CA GLN A 172 12.31 -5.78 -10.18
C GLN A 172 12.47 -4.29 -9.88
N MET A 173 13.71 -3.79 -9.85
CA MET A 173 14.01 -2.38 -9.60
C MET A 173 13.45 -1.48 -10.71
N GLU A 174 13.66 -1.86 -11.97
CA GLU A 174 13.11 -1.15 -13.13
C GLU A 174 11.58 -1.13 -13.14
N LEU A 175 10.94 -2.26 -12.84
CA LEU A 175 9.48 -2.36 -12.79
C LEU A 175 8.92 -1.44 -11.72
N PHE A 176 9.48 -1.48 -10.50
CA PHE A 176 9.09 -0.58 -9.42
C PHE A 176 9.25 0.88 -9.83
N TYR A 177 10.41 1.26 -10.37
CA TYR A 177 10.67 2.62 -10.81
C TYR A 177 9.66 3.06 -11.87
N LYS A 178 9.38 2.22 -12.87
CA LYS A 178 8.43 2.57 -13.93
C LYS A 178 7.01 2.73 -13.41
N GLN A 179 6.57 1.88 -12.47
CA GLN A 179 5.22 1.92 -11.91
C GLN A 179 4.99 3.12 -10.99
N GLU A 180 5.95 3.40 -10.12
CA GLU A 180 5.81 4.44 -9.08
C GLU A 180 6.35 5.80 -9.52
N LEU A 181 7.44 5.77 -10.29
CA LEU A 181 8.27 6.91 -10.64
C LEU A 181 8.53 6.99 -12.14
N GLY A 182 7.60 6.51 -12.98
CA GLY A 182 7.70 6.66 -14.44
C GLY A 182 7.61 8.12 -14.88
N SER A 183 6.58 8.49 -15.63
CA SER A 183 6.33 9.90 -15.95
C SER A 183 5.43 10.53 -14.89
N ILE A 184 5.96 11.42 -14.06
CA ILE A 184 5.16 12.08 -13.01
C ILE A 184 4.24 13.13 -13.63
N LEU A 185 2.94 13.00 -13.42
CA LEU A 185 1.94 13.94 -13.93
C LEU A 185 1.58 14.97 -12.87
N MET A 186 1.38 14.52 -11.64
CA MET A 186 0.99 15.33 -10.49
C MET A 186 1.65 14.82 -9.20
N SER A 187 1.82 15.70 -8.23
CA SER A 187 2.20 15.35 -6.86
C SER A 187 1.18 15.88 -5.85
N ASP A 188 1.26 15.39 -4.62
CA ASP A 188 0.42 15.87 -3.50
C ASP A 188 -1.08 15.82 -3.81
N VAL A 189 -1.52 14.71 -4.40
CA VAL A 189 -2.92 14.51 -4.76
C VAL A 189 -3.72 14.30 -3.48
N GLN A 190 -4.66 15.19 -3.20
CA GLN A 190 -5.55 15.13 -2.04
C GLN A 190 -6.99 15.05 -2.50
N VAL A 191 -7.72 14.06 -2.00
CA VAL A 191 -9.14 13.86 -2.27
C VAL A 191 -9.92 14.26 -1.02
N SER A 192 -10.87 15.18 -1.17
CA SER A 192 -11.75 15.59 -0.07
C SER A 192 -13.20 15.58 -0.52
N TYR A 193 -14.10 15.48 0.45
CA TYR A 193 -15.54 15.40 0.22
C TYR A 193 -16.21 16.61 0.87
N ASN A 194 -17.07 17.29 0.13
CA ASN A 194 -17.84 18.44 0.63
C ASN A 194 -19.34 18.14 0.56
N ASN A 195 -20.02 18.37 1.69
CA ASN A 195 -21.46 18.33 1.79
C ASN A 195 -22.05 19.71 1.43
N SER A 196 -22.02 20.06 0.15
CA SER A 196 -22.58 21.32 -0.32
C SER A 196 -24.07 21.16 -0.68
N GLY A 197 -24.94 21.21 0.33
CA GLY A 197 -26.40 21.32 0.20
C GLY A 197 -27.13 20.65 1.35
N GLY A 198 -28.27 21.19 1.80
CA GLY A 198 -29.05 20.73 2.98
C GLY A 198 -29.64 19.31 2.92
N GLY A 199 -29.08 18.44 2.08
CA GLY A 199 -29.36 17.01 1.96
C GLY A 199 -28.20 16.24 1.29
N GLY A 200 -26.94 16.65 1.43
CA GLY A 200 -25.80 15.90 0.88
C GLY A 200 -25.41 14.69 1.75
N ILE A 201 -24.51 13.88 1.20
CA ILE A 201 -24.05 12.61 1.78
C ILE A 201 -22.73 12.82 2.49
N ASP A 202 -22.62 12.32 3.72
CA ASP A 202 -21.37 12.35 4.47
C ASP A 202 -20.59 11.05 4.25
N VAL A 203 -19.28 11.18 4.02
CA VAL A 203 -18.34 10.05 4.01
C VAL A 203 -17.84 9.86 5.45
N LEU A 204 -18.19 8.73 6.05
CA LEU A 204 -17.88 8.41 7.45
C LEU A 204 -16.47 7.85 7.60
N GLU A 205 -16.05 7.00 6.67
CA GLU A 205 -14.75 6.35 6.66
C GLU A 205 -14.26 6.27 5.21
N SER A 206 -12.96 6.39 4.97
CA SER A 206 -12.36 6.15 3.65
C SER A 206 -11.01 5.46 3.74
N THR A 207 -10.57 4.88 2.63
CA THR A 207 -9.16 4.58 2.39
C THR A 207 -8.35 5.87 2.36
N THR A 208 -7.02 5.77 2.34
CA THR A 208 -6.13 6.93 2.30
C THR A 208 -6.56 7.90 1.19
N PRO A 209 -6.86 9.17 1.51
CA PRO A 209 -7.28 10.16 0.53
C PRO A 209 -6.12 10.98 -0.04
N THR A 210 -4.89 10.72 0.41
CA THR A 210 -3.69 11.46 0.03
C THR A 210 -2.71 10.56 -0.69
N PHE A 211 -2.27 10.98 -1.87
CA PHE A 211 -1.36 10.22 -2.72
C PHE A 211 -0.19 11.11 -3.10
N PRO A 212 1.05 10.61 -2.97
CA PRO A 212 2.21 11.47 -3.14
C PRO A 212 2.45 11.88 -4.57
N VAL A 213 2.16 10.97 -5.50
CA VAL A 213 2.48 11.07 -6.91
C VAL A 213 1.39 10.34 -7.71
N LEU A 214 1.00 10.92 -8.84
CA LEU A 214 0.30 10.21 -9.91
C LEU A 214 1.23 10.11 -11.12
N ALA A 215 1.64 8.89 -11.45
CA ALA A 215 2.46 8.60 -12.62
C ALA A 215 1.58 8.23 -13.84
N ALA A 216 2.07 8.49 -15.06
CA ALA A 216 1.39 8.08 -16.27
C ALA A 216 1.22 6.56 -16.33
N GLY A 217 0.01 6.10 -16.67
CA GLY A 217 -0.35 4.68 -16.67
C GLY A 217 -0.72 4.09 -15.29
N SER A 218 -0.65 4.89 -14.21
CA SER A 218 -1.15 4.51 -12.88
C SER A 218 -2.57 5.03 -12.62
N GLU A 219 -3.23 4.50 -11.59
CA GLU A 219 -4.58 4.90 -11.17
C GLU A 219 -4.60 5.19 -9.66
N ILE A 220 -5.35 6.21 -9.26
CA ILE A 220 -5.66 6.50 -7.85
C ILE A 220 -7.10 6.07 -7.58
N ILE A 221 -7.29 5.22 -6.56
CA ILE A 221 -8.61 4.72 -6.18
C ILE A 221 -8.86 5.05 -4.70
N VAL A 222 -9.94 5.80 -4.44
CA VAL A 222 -10.39 6.10 -3.08
C VAL A 222 -11.75 5.45 -2.86
N ARG A 223 -11.86 4.69 -1.77
CA ARG A 223 -13.07 3.98 -1.37
C ARG A 223 -13.55 4.54 -0.05
N GLY A 224 -14.84 4.67 0.13
CA GLY A 224 -15.39 5.17 1.39
C GLY A 224 -16.75 4.61 1.74
N LYS A 225 -17.06 4.64 3.03
CA LYS A 225 -18.37 4.35 3.58
C LYS A 225 -19.13 5.65 3.74
N MET A 226 -20.35 5.69 3.23
CA MET A 226 -21.24 6.84 3.39
C MET A 226 -22.21 6.63 4.55
N SER A 227 -22.74 7.72 5.10
CA SER A 227 -23.76 7.67 6.14
C SER A 227 -25.02 6.96 5.65
N SER A 228 -25.49 5.97 6.43
CA SER A 228 -26.77 5.33 6.14
C SER A 228 -27.88 6.33 6.38
N LEU A 229 -28.63 6.66 5.35
CA LEU A 229 -29.73 7.59 5.49
C LEU A 229 -30.93 6.88 6.13
N SER A 230 -31.41 7.41 7.26
CA SER A 230 -32.63 6.93 7.90
C SER A 230 -33.78 6.97 6.89
N ARG A 231 -34.46 5.83 6.64
CA ARG A 231 -35.63 5.74 5.73
C ARG A 231 -36.71 6.80 6.01
N ASN A 232 -36.79 7.30 7.24
CA ASN A 232 -37.72 8.37 7.63
C ASN A 232 -37.39 9.73 6.99
N LEU A 233 -36.14 10.00 6.60
CA LEU A 233 -35.74 11.24 5.92
C LEU A 233 -36.00 11.20 4.41
N ILE A 234 -35.99 10.01 3.81
CA ILE A 234 -36.30 9.80 2.38
C ILE A 234 -37.75 10.19 2.09
N ASN A 235 -38.66 9.96 3.04
CA ASN A 235 -40.08 10.32 2.90
C ASN A 235 -40.36 11.82 3.17
N ALA A 236 -39.45 12.55 3.80
CA ALA A 236 -39.65 13.94 4.21
C ALA A 236 -39.16 14.95 3.16
N THR A 237 -38.14 14.58 2.40
CA THR A 237 -37.64 15.35 1.26
C THR A 237 -37.95 14.55 0.01
N ASN A 238 -38.88 14.99 -0.84
CA ASN A 238 -39.18 14.38 -2.16
C ASN A 238 -37.97 14.36 -3.14
N ALA A 239 -36.74 14.49 -2.65
CA ALA A 239 -35.49 14.41 -3.39
C ALA A 239 -34.91 13.00 -3.24
N THR A 240 -35.15 12.15 -4.24
CA THR A 240 -34.59 10.80 -4.40
C THR A 240 -33.12 10.82 -4.83
N GLU A 241 -32.67 11.95 -5.35
CA GLU A 241 -31.30 12.19 -5.80
C GLU A 241 -30.55 13.03 -4.77
N ARG A 242 -29.39 12.54 -4.32
CA ARG A 242 -28.45 13.30 -3.49
C ARG A 242 -27.12 13.44 -4.19
N THR A 243 -26.45 14.56 -3.93
CA THR A 243 -25.16 14.86 -4.54
C THR A 243 -24.05 14.78 -3.52
N LEU A 244 -23.00 14.02 -3.82
CA LEU A 244 -21.72 14.07 -3.12
C LEU A 244 -20.74 14.88 -3.98
N LYS A 245 -20.21 15.98 -3.45
CA LYS A 245 -19.18 16.75 -4.15
C LYS A 245 -17.80 16.28 -3.71
N THR A 246 -17.02 15.74 -4.64
CA THR A 246 -15.62 15.40 -4.43
C THR A 246 -14.76 16.55 -4.94
N ILE A 247 -13.75 16.95 -4.18
CA ILE A 247 -12.77 17.97 -4.52
C ILE A 247 -11.40 17.30 -4.53
N ILE A 248 -10.68 17.44 -5.65
CA ILE A 248 -9.34 16.91 -5.83
C ILE A 248 -8.40 18.09 -5.97
N VAL A 249 -7.37 18.16 -5.14
CA VAL A 249 -6.30 19.16 -5.24
C VAL A 249 -5.00 18.43 -5.52
N ALA A 250 -4.20 18.92 -6.46
CA ALA A 250 -2.87 18.38 -6.71
C ALA A 250 -1.92 19.45 -7.28
N ASN A 251 -0.63 19.24 -7.08
CA ASN A 251 0.43 19.99 -7.72
C ASN A 251 0.68 19.45 -9.14
N SER A 252 0.86 20.35 -10.10
CA SER A 252 1.10 19.99 -11.51
C SER A 252 2.20 20.84 -12.12
N ALA A 253 2.65 20.50 -13.33
CA ALA A 253 3.63 21.30 -14.06
C ALA A 253 3.19 22.77 -14.28
N GLY A 254 1.87 23.03 -14.28
CA GLY A 254 1.28 24.36 -14.41
C GLY A 254 0.86 25.01 -13.09
N GLY A 255 1.37 24.49 -11.95
CA GLY A 255 1.03 24.92 -10.59
C GLY A 255 -0.10 24.08 -9.97
N PRO A 256 -0.55 24.44 -8.76
CA PRO A 256 -1.66 23.78 -8.09
C PRO A 256 -2.92 23.82 -8.95
N LYS A 257 -3.64 22.70 -8.97
CA LYS A 257 -4.90 22.51 -9.67
C LYS A 257 -5.94 21.95 -8.71
N GLU A 258 -7.16 22.43 -8.89
CA GLU A 258 -8.34 21.92 -8.19
C GLU A 258 -9.35 21.43 -9.23
N TRP A 259 -9.88 20.25 -9.01
CA TRP A 259 -11.01 19.69 -9.76
C TRP A 259 -12.15 19.41 -8.78
N SER A 260 -13.38 19.54 -9.25
CA SER A 260 -14.53 19.10 -8.47
C SER A 260 -15.52 18.34 -9.34
N ILE A 261 -16.07 17.28 -8.76
CA ILE A 261 -17.00 16.36 -9.41
C ILE A 261 -18.19 16.17 -8.49
N ASN A 262 -19.40 16.31 -9.04
CA ASN A 262 -20.63 16.03 -8.32
C ASN A 262 -21.11 14.62 -8.70
N HIS A 263 -21.19 13.74 -7.71
CA HIS A 263 -21.71 12.39 -7.86
C HIS A 263 -23.18 12.36 -7.44
N VAL A 264 -24.06 11.98 -8.37
CA VAL A 264 -25.47 11.75 -8.04
C VAL A 264 -25.62 10.33 -7.50
N VAL A 265 -26.08 10.21 -6.27
CA VAL A 265 -26.34 8.94 -5.59
C VAL A 265 -27.85 8.75 -5.51
N ASN A 266 -28.33 7.71 -6.19
CA ASN A 266 -29.74 7.32 -6.16
C ASN A 266 -29.98 6.41 -4.95
N LEU A 267 -30.91 6.82 -4.09
CA LEU A 267 -31.22 6.09 -2.84
C LEU A 267 -32.26 4.99 -3.04
N ASP A 268 -32.94 4.97 -4.18
CA ASP A 268 -33.92 3.95 -4.52
C ASP A 268 -33.20 2.69 -5.02
N GLY A 269 -32.89 1.79 -4.09
CA GLY A 269 -32.75 0.36 -4.38
C GLY A 269 -34.09 -0.28 -4.77
N GLY A 270 -34.79 0.32 -5.73
CA GLY A 270 -36.05 -0.16 -6.29
C GLY A 270 -35.78 -0.97 -7.54
N SER A 271 -35.87 -2.29 -7.41
CA SER A 271 -35.96 -3.26 -8.50
C SER A 271 -36.84 -2.78 -9.65
N THR A 272 -36.23 -2.30 -10.73
CA THR A 272 -36.82 -2.36 -12.06
C THR A 272 -36.56 -3.77 -12.60
N SER A 273 -37.66 -4.49 -12.75
CA SER A 273 -37.81 -5.80 -13.39
C SER A 273 -36.76 -6.14 -14.46
N GLY A 274 -35.93 -7.14 -14.17
CA GLY A 274 -35.13 -7.86 -15.16
C GLY A 274 -33.63 -7.89 -14.87
N SER A 275 -33.17 -8.98 -14.25
CA SER A 275 -31.77 -9.45 -14.13
C SER A 275 -30.76 -8.64 -13.29
N SER A 276 -30.30 -9.29 -12.21
CA SER A 276 -29.01 -9.13 -11.48
C SER A 276 -28.66 -7.78 -10.84
N SER A 277 -28.93 -7.57 -9.54
CA SER A 277 -28.30 -6.48 -8.77
C SER A 277 -28.30 -6.61 -7.23
N SER A 278 -28.34 -7.82 -6.66
CA SER A 278 -28.02 -8.02 -5.23
C SER A 278 -26.50 -8.16 -4.96
N SER A 279 -25.66 -8.09 -6.01
CA SER A 279 -24.21 -8.32 -5.94
C SER A 279 -23.36 -7.04 -5.95
N SER A 280 -23.85 -5.90 -6.46
CA SER A 280 -23.00 -4.70 -6.59
C SER A 280 -22.66 -4.05 -5.23
N SER A 281 -23.59 -4.11 -4.27
CA SER A 281 -23.35 -3.63 -2.90
C SER A 281 -22.40 -4.54 -2.13
N SER A 282 -22.38 -5.85 -2.40
CA SER A 282 -21.39 -6.75 -1.79
C SER A 282 -20.00 -6.52 -2.36
N ASP A 283 -19.89 -6.29 -3.68
CA ASP A 283 -18.60 -6.11 -4.35
C ASP A 283 -17.94 -4.78 -3.95
N CYS A 284 -18.72 -3.69 -3.86
CA CYS A 284 -18.21 -2.40 -3.36
C CYS A 284 -17.75 -2.49 -1.90
N GLN A 285 -18.52 -3.21 -1.07
CA GLN A 285 -18.17 -3.45 0.33
C GLN A 285 -16.90 -4.29 0.49
N GLN A 286 -16.77 -5.37 -0.28
CA GLN A 286 -15.56 -6.21 -0.29
C GLN A 286 -14.36 -5.45 -0.83
N SER A 287 -14.53 -4.64 -1.88
CA SER A 287 -13.47 -3.81 -2.45
C SER A 287 -12.96 -2.78 -1.44
N TYR A 288 -13.86 -2.09 -0.72
CA TYR A 288 -13.49 -1.22 0.39
C TYR A 288 -12.74 -2.00 1.47
N ALA A 289 -13.29 -3.13 1.90
CA ALA A 289 -12.72 -3.93 2.98
C ALA A 289 -11.31 -4.43 2.65
N GLN A 290 -11.11 -4.98 1.46
CA GLN A 290 -9.80 -5.44 1.00
C GLN A 290 -8.78 -4.30 0.99
N ALA A 291 -9.10 -3.17 0.38
CA ALA A 291 -8.19 -2.03 0.31
C ALA A 291 -7.85 -1.49 1.70
N ARG A 292 -8.86 -1.32 2.56
CA ARG A 292 -8.67 -0.79 3.91
C ARG A 292 -7.90 -1.75 4.81
N ILE A 293 -8.13 -3.06 4.71
CA ILE A 293 -7.36 -4.07 5.45
C ILE A 293 -5.89 -4.01 5.04
N VAL A 294 -5.58 -3.93 3.74
CA VAL A 294 -4.19 -3.84 3.26
C VAL A 294 -3.48 -2.60 3.81
N GLU A 295 -4.16 -1.44 3.81
CA GLU A 295 -3.63 -0.22 4.44
C GLU A 295 -3.33 -0.41 5.93
N LEU A 296 -4.29 -0.95 6.69
CA LEU A 296 -4.15 -1.17 8.13
C LEU A 296 -2.99 -2.12 8.45
N LEU A 297 -2.83 -3.21 7.68
CA LEU A 297 -1.72 -4.13 7.86
C LEU A 297 -0.38 -3.49 7.52
N THR A 298 -0.35 -2.61 6.52
CA THR A 298 0.85 -1.83 6.16
C THR A 298 1.23 -0.85 7.27
N TYR A 299 0.26 -0.15 7.88
CA TYR A 299 0.52 0.71 9.05
C TYR A 299 0.97 -0.09 10.26
N ARG A 300 0.38 -1.26 10.51
CA ARG A 300 0.79 -2.17 11.59
C ARG A 300 2.26 -2.57 11.44
N ASP A 301 2.67 -2.99 10.24
CA ASP A 301 4.04 -3.46 10.02
C ASP A 301 5.03 -2.31 10.22
N ALA A 302 4.67 -1.12 9.76
CA ALA A 302 5.44 0.10 10.01
C ALA A 302 5.48 0.50 11.50
N GLU A 303 4.37 0.35 12.24
CA GLU A 303 4.29 0.61 13.67
C GLU A 303 5.16 -0.35 14.47
N ARG A 304 5.17 -1.65 14.12
CA ARG A 304 6.05 -2.65 14.75
C ARG A 304 7.52 -2.29 14.59
N ALA A 305 7.88 -1.71 13.44
CA ALA A 305 9.25 -1.30 13.13
C ALA A 305 9.70 -0.06 13.91
N LEU A 306 8.82 0.96 13.99
CA LEU A 306 9.19 2.31 14.43
C LEU A 306 8.63 2.69 15.82
N GLY A 307 7.68 1.92 16.35
CA GLY A 307 6.97 2.20 17.58
C GLY A 307 5.80 3.18 17.41
N GLU A 308 4.84 3.07 18.33
CA GLU A 308 3.52 3.73 18.28
C GLU A 308 3.58 5.25 18.11
N GLU A 309 4.50 5.92 18.82
CA GLU A 309 4.65 7.38 18.87
C GLU A 309 4.79 8.06 17.50
N LEU A 310 5.31 7.32 16.52
CA LEU A 310 5.61 7.82 15.19
C LEU A 310 4.40 7.78 14.24
N PHE A 311 3.29 7.16 14.63
CA PHE A 311 2.05 7.09 13.84
C PHE A 311 0.83 7.76 14.51
N LEU A 312 1.04 8.48 15.61
CA LEU A 312 -0.03 9.15 16.38
C LEU A 312 -0.57 10.46 15.76
N ASP A 313 -0.03 10.93 14.62
CA ASP A 313 -0.49 12.17 13.99
C ASP A 313 -1.79 11.98 13.17
N GLU A 314 -2.61 13.03 13.23
CA GLU A 314 -4.09 13.09 13.18
C GLU A 314 -4.82 12.52 11.94
N ALA A 315 -4.13 12.19 10.84
CA ALA A 315 -4.77 11.83 9.57
C ALA A 315 -4.98 10.32 9.35
N VAL A 316 -4.22 9.45 10.03
CA VAL A 316 -4.31 7.99 9.86
C VAL A 316 -5.35 7.36 10.82
N MET A 317 -5.69 8.06 11.89
CA MET A 317 -6.42 7.54 13.05
C MET A 317 -7.83 8.16 13.20
N THR A 318 -8.64 8.15 12.15
CA THR A 318 -10.08 8.51 12.24
C THR A 318 -10.94 7.33 12.75
N SER A 319 -10.56 6.68 13.86
CA SER A 319 -11.50 5.92 14.71
C SER A 319 -10.90 5.48 16.06
N ARG A 320 -10.50 6.43 16.93
CA ARG A 320 -10.30 6.08 18.36
C ARG A 320 -11.64 5.69 19.00
N SER A 321 -11.92 4.39 19.12
CA SER A 321 -12.87 3.90 20.12
C SER A 321 -12.16 3.87 21.48
N THR A 322 -12.60 4.72 22.39
CA THR A 322 -12.00 4.98 23.72
C THR A 322 -12.24 3.87 24.73
N ASN A 323 -12.11 2.60 24.35
CA ASN A 323 -12.15 1.49 25.29
C ASN A 323 -11.41 0.30 24.68
N LEU A 324 -10.18 0.02 25.16
CA LEU A 324 -9.66 -1.35 25.29
C LEU A 324 -8.33 -1.31 26.08
N TYR A 325 -8.28 -2.15 27.11
CA TYR A 325 -7.22 -2.28 28.11
C TYR A 325 -6.49 -3.60 27.84
N ASP A 326 -5.95 -3.77 26.63
CA ASP A 326 -5.13 -4.94 26.26
C ASP A 326 -3.91 -4.49 25.42
N PRO A 327 -2.70 -4.48 26.01
CA PRO A 327 -1.48 -4.06 25.32
C PRO A 327 -0.95 -5.09 24.29
N SER A 328 -1.63 -6.22 24.10
CA SER A 328 -1.18 -7.29 23.17
C SER A 328 -1.84 -7.27 21.79
N THR A 329 -2.93 -6.51 21.61
CA THR A 329 -3.65 -6.42 20.33
C THR A 329 -3.40 -5.04 19.72
N THR A 330 -2.65 -4.97 18.61
CA THR A 330 -2.44 -3.68 17.94
C THR A 330 -3.75 -3.21 17.31
N LEU A 331 -4.06 -1.92 17.47
CA LEU A 331 -5.32 -1.28 17.07
C LEU A 331 -5.69 -1.59 15.60
N PHE A 332 -4.69 -1.62 14.72
CA PHE A 332 -4.84 -1.91 13.30
C PHE A 332 -5.31 -3.34 13.01
N GLU A 333 -4.86 -4.34 13.78
CA GLU A 333 -5.28 -5.74 13.59
C GLU A 333 -6.74 -5.93 13.97
N GLU A 334 -7.19 -5.27 15.04
CA GLU A 334 -8.58 -5.34 15.49
C GLU A 334 -9.53 -4.63 14.51
N GLU A 335 -9.15 -3.45 14.02
CA GLU A 335 -9.91 -2.75 12.97
C GLU A 335 -9.98 -3.59 11.68
N ALA A 336 -8.84 -4.13 11.23
CA ALA A 336 -8.79 -4.98 10.04
C ALA A 336 -9.67 -6.23 10.20
N ARG A 337 -9.61 -6.88 11.38
CA ARG A 337 -10.43 -8.04 11.71
C ARG A 337 -11.92 -7.70 11.66
N LYS A 338 -12.33 -6.58 12.25
CA LYS A 338 -13.71 -6.11 12.23
C LYS A 338 -14.21 -5.87 10.81
N ILE A 339 -13.42 -5.15 10.01
CA ILE A 339 -13.74 -4.87 8.60
C ILE A 339 -13.85 -6.18 7.79
N ALA A 340 -12.97 -7.15 8.04
CA ALA A 340 -12.98 -8.44 7.35
C ALA A 340 -14.24 -9.26 7.67
N MET A 341 -14.69 -9.24 8.93
CA MET A 341 -15.93 -9.90 9.37
C MET A 341 -17.16 -9.20 8.78
N ASP A 342 -17.22 -7.87 8.86
CA ASP A 342 -18.33 -7.06 8.35
C ASP A 342 -18.51 -7.22 6.84
N ALA A 343 -17.44 -7.44 6.09
CA ALA A 343 -17.46 -7.66 4.64
C ALA A 343 -17.56 -9.14 4.23
N HIS A 344 -17.72 -10.07 5.18
CA HIS A 344 -17.77 -11.51 4.94
C HIS A 344 -16.54 -12.08 4.21
N LEU A 345 -15.37 -11.45 4.38
CA LEU A 345 -14.09 -11.96 3.88
C LEU A 345 -13.59 -13.13 4.74
N VAL A 346 -13.95 -13.13 6.02
CA VAL A 346 -13.62 -14.18 7.00
C VAL A 346 -14.86 -14.50 7.86
N TRP A 347 -14.90 -15.70 8.43
CA TRP A 347 -16.01 -16.16 9.26
C TRP A 347 -15.54 -16.44 10.69
N PRO A 348 -16.28 -16.01 11.74
CA PRO A 348 -15.91 -16.30 13.12
C PRO A 348 -15.82 -17.82 13.36
N GLY A 349 -14.67 -18.29 13.84
CA GLY A 349 -14.46 -19.71 14.18
C GLY A 349 -14.15 -20.65 13.01
N LEU A 350 -14.00 -20.15 11.76
CA LEU A 350 -13.67 -20.99 10.59
C LEU A 350 -12.28 -20.72 10.00
N THR A 351 -11.57 -19.68 10.45
CA THR A 351 -10.26 -19.32 9.90
C THR A 351 -9.14 -19.80 10.82
N ALA A 352 -8.57 -20.97 10.52
CA ALA A 352 -7.24 -21.35 11.02
C ALA A 352 -6.21 -20.89 9.98
N LEU A 353 -5.49 -19.80 10.26
CA LEU A 353 -4.33 -19.42 9.46
C LEU A 353 -3.15 -20.29 9.93
N VAL A 354 -2.83 -21.34 9.19
CA VAL A 354 -1.65 -22.16 9.46
C VAL A 354 -0.49 -21.60 8.64
N THR A 355 0.37 -20.80 9.28
CA THR A 355 1.67 -20.45 8.72
C THR A 355 2.65 -21.59 9.00
N ILE A 356 3.09 -22.30 7.97
CA ILE A 356 4.13 -23.33 8.08
C ILE A 356 5.46 -22.66 7.75
N GLU A 357 6.44 -22.73 8.66
CA GLU A 357 7.82 -22.35 8.33
C GLU A 357 8.34 -23.21 7.18
N ASN A 358 8.97 -22.59 6.18
CA ASN A 358 9.37 -23.25 4.93
C ASN A 358 10.27 -24.49 5.14
N SER A 359 10.97 -24.56 6.27
CA SER A 359 11.78 -25.71 6.72
C SER A 359 10.96 -26.98 7.02
N SER A 360 9.65 -26.85 7.20
CA SER A 360 8.72 -27.93 7.59
C SER A 360 7.83 -28.42 6.45
N CYS A 361 7.94 -27.81 5.26
CA CYS A 361 7.17 -28.21 4.08
C CYS A 361 7.77 -29.48 3.45
N GLN A 362 7.32 -30.65 3.91
CA GLN A 362 7.47 -31.87 3.12
C GLN A 362 6.40 -31.86 2.02
N GLN A 363 6.81 -31.78 0.76
CA GLN A 363 5.92 -32.05 -0.38
C GLN A 363 5.46 -33.51 -0.31
N GLN A 364 4.33 -33.77 0.33
CA GLN A 364 3.57 -34.99 0.09
C GLN A 364 2.63 -34.74 -1.09
N SER A 365 2.84 -35.51 -2.16
CA SER A 365 2.08 -35.46 -3.40
C SER A 365 0.71 -36.11 -3.25
N SER A 366 -0.14 -35.59 -2.38
CA SER A 366 -1.56 -35.90 -2.34
C SER A 366 -2.21 -35.02 -1.29
N ASP A 367 -2.86 -33.95 -1.73
CA ASP A 367 -4.16 -33.50 -1.23
C ASP A 367 -4.41 -32.07 -1.72
N VAL A 368 -4.58 -31.97 -3.04
CA VAL A 368 -5.45 -30.95 -3.60
C VAL A 368 -6.64 -31.71 -4.18
N CYS A 369 -7.81 -31.55 -3.57
CA CYS A 369 -9.06 -32.07 -4.11
C CYS A 369 -9.31 -31.44 -5.48
N GLN A 370 -8.85 -32.11 -6.53
CA GLN A 370 -9.23 -31.79 -7.90
C GLN A 370 -10.52 -32.54 -8.24
N SER A 371 -11.47 -31.78 -8.78
CA SER A 371 -12.72 -32.18 -9.43
C SER A 371 -13.97 -32.27 -8.53
N GLY A 372 -14.85 -31.29 -8.73
CA GLY A 372 -16.26 -31.39 -8.38
C GLY A 372 -17.01 -32.25 -9.40
N ASN A 373 -17.02 -33.57 -9.20
CA ASN A 373 -17.88 -34.48 -9.94
C ASN A 373 -18.82 -35.25 -9.01
N ARG A 374 -20.12 -35.16 -9.30
CA ARG A 374 -21.17 -36.02 -8.76
C ARG A 374 -20.83 -37.49 -9.04
N LEU A 375 -20.76 -38.32 -8.01
CA LEU A 375 -20.78 -39.77 -8.19
C LEU A 375 -22.24 -40.27 -8.23
N PRO A 376 -22.56 -41.20 -9.15
CA PRO A 376 -23.90 -41.73 -9.32
C PRO A 376 -24.23 -42.79 -8.28
N ASP A 377 -25.53 -42.88 -8.05
CA ASP A 377 -26.27 -43.86 -7.27
C ASP A 377 -25.86 -45.31 -7.62
N SER A 378 -25.46 -46.10 -6.63
CA SER A 378 -25.51 -47.56 -6.73
C SER A 378 -25.67 -48.20 -5.35
N SER A 379 -26.81 -48.88 -5.24
CA SER A 379 -27.35 -49.75 -4.21
C SER A 379 -26.43 -50.89 -3.75
N GLU A 380 -26.66 -51.27 -2.49
CA GLU A 380 -26.63 -52.62 -1.91
C GLU A 380 -25.49 -53.57 -2.31
N ASP A 381 -24.64 -53.93 -1.34
CA ASP A 381 -24.54 -55.33 -0.94
C ASP A 381 -23.88 -55.50 0.44
N SER A 382 -24.55 -56.31 1.24
CA SER A 382 -24.26 -56.75 2.59
C SER A 382 -23.15 -57.81 2.63
N TYR A 383 -22.21 -57.71 3.59
CA TYR A 383 -21.65 -58.89 4.28
C TYR A 383 -21.19 -58.53 5.70
N SER A 384 -21.70 -59.29 6.66
CA SER A 384 -21.43 -59.25 8.09
C SER A 384 -20.47 -60.36 8.52
N GLU A 385 -19.65 -60.11 9.55
CA GLU A 385 -19.19 -61.01 10.65
C GLU A 385 -17.80 -60.52 11.14
N SER A 386 -17.39 -60.54 12.41
CA SER A 386 -18.02 -60.75 13.71
C SER A 386 -17.02 -60.32 14.82
N TYR A 387 -17.55 -59.69 15.87
CA TYR A 387 -17.05 -59.48 17.25
C TYR A 387 -15.57 -59.70 17.66
N ARG A 388 -14.96 -58.66 18.27
CA ARG A 388 -14.68 -58.56 19.73
C ARG A 388 -13.96 -57.25 20.10
N GLY A 389 -14.43 -56.61 21.18
CA GLY A 389 -13.53 -55.90 22.12
C GLY A 389 -13.53 -54.37 22.13
N SER A 390 -14.58 -53.79 22.71
CA SER A 390 -14.58 -52.59 23.58
C SER A 390 -13.56 -51.46 23.35
N GLY A 391 -14.09 -50.27 23.03
CA GLY A 391 -13.70 -49.05 23.72
C GLY A 391 -13.26 -47.88 22.84
N SER A 392 -14.22 -47.13 22.28
CA SER A 392 -14.12 -45.67 22.22
C SER A 392 -15.44 -45.06 21.73
N SER A 393 -15.91 -44.10 22.50
CA SER A 393 -17.09 -43.25 22.36
C SER A 393 -17.37 -42.72 20.94
N ASN A 394 -18.59 -42.98 20.48
CA ASN A 394 -19.25 -42.30 19.37
C ASN A 394 -19.50 -40.82 19.70
N TYR A 395 -19.02 -39.91 18.87
CA TYR A 395 -19.67 -38.61 18.68
C TYR A 395 -20.19 -38.56 17.25
N SER A 396 -21.52 -38.59 17.13
CA SER A 396 -22.21 -38.40 15.85
C SER A 396 -22.17 -36.93 15.45
N TYR A 397 -21.74 -36.65 14.23
CA TYR A 397 -21.98 -35.36 13.59
C TYR A 397 -23.47 -35.23 13.26
N ALA A 398 -24.21 -34.55 14.13
CA ALA A 398 -25.51 -34.01 13.80
C ALA A 398 -25.33 -32.53 13.48
N CYS A 399 -25.02 -32.22 12.21
CA CYS A 399 -25.17 -30.87 11.68
C CYS A 399 -26.66 -30.53 11.65
N ARG A 400 -27.15 -29.92 12.73
CA ARG A 400 -28.45 -29.24 12.74
C ARG A 400 -28.23 -27.77 12.43
N ARG A 401 -28.75 -27.35 11.27
CA ARG A 401 -29.13 -25.96 10.98
C ARG A 401 -30.18 -25.53 12.00
N GLU A 402 -30.02 -24.35 12.60
CA GLU A 402 -30.78 -23.18 12.15
C GLU A 402 -30.17 -21.86 12.67
N PRO A 403 -30.31 -20.77 11.90
CA PRO A 403 -29.72 -19.47 12.17
C PRO A 403 -30.75 -18.51 12.78
N ALA A 404 -30.30 -17.60 13.64
CA ALA A 404 -30.95 -16.30 13.82
C ALA A 404 -30.07 -15.41 14.70
N TYR A 405 -29.40 -14.43 14.10
CA TYR A 405 -29.43 -13.04 14.58
C TYR A 405 -29.12 -12.15 13.37
N LEU A 406 -30.19 -11.73 12.72
CA LEU A 406 -30.20 -10.57 11.83
C LEU A 406 -29.95 -9.32 12.70
N SER A 407 -28.74 -8.78 12.67
CA SER A 407 -28.55 -7.35 12.92
C SER A 407 -28.44 -6.67 11.56
N SER A 408 -29.54 -6.07 11.14
CA SER A 408 -29.60 -5.21 9.96
C SER A 408 -28.75 -3.96 10.20
N PHE A 409 -27.50 -3.96 9.72
CA PHE A 409 -26.76 -2.73 9.46
C PHE A 409 -26.82 -2.47 7.96
N SER A 410 -27.80 -1.66 7.56
CA SER A 410 -27.95 -1.18 6.18
C SER A 410 -27.01 0.01 5.98
N SER A 411 -25.70 -0.26 5.89
CA SER A 411 -24.73 0.73 5.40
C SER A 411 -24.48 0.43 3.93
N ALA A 412 -24.90 1.35 3.05
CA ALA A 412 -24.57 1.24 1.64
C ALA A 412 -23.09 1.61 1.46
N VAL A 413 -22.29 0.67 0.97
CA VAL A 413 -20.90 0.93 0.57
C VAL A 413 -20.89 1.10 -0.94
N LEU A 414 -20.46 2.27 -1.39
CA LEU A 414 -20.25 2.56 -2.80
C LEU A 414 -18.74 2.69 -3.02
N VAL A 415 -18.22 2.25 -4.17
CA VAL A 415 -16.92 2.76 -4.64
C VAL A 415 -17.15 4.24 -4.95
N ILE A 416 -16.77 5.11 -4.02
CA ILE A 416 -17.04 6.55 -4.12
C ILE A 416 -16.26 7.18 -5.28
N ALA A 417 -15.18 6.54 -5.73
CA ALA A 417 -14.63 6.78 -7.06
C ALA A 417 -13.76 5.64 -7.58
N SER A 418 -14.16 5.05 -8.71
CA SER A 418 -13.19 4.53 -9.68
C SER A 418 -12.79 5.72 -10.54
N PHE A 419 -11.71 6.42 -10.15
CA PHE A 419 -11.15 7.46 -11.00
C PHE A 419 -10.22 6.79 -12.01
N ILE A 420 -10.79 6.39 -13.14
CA ILE A 420 -9.95 6.11 -14.30
C ILE A 420 -9.51 7.47 -14.88
N ILE A 421 -8.50 8.09 -14.28
CA ILE A 421 -7.68 9.05 -15.00
C ILE A 421 -6.80 8.20 -15.92
N ILE A 422 -7.33 7.82 -17.10
CA ILE A 422 -6.45 7.38 -18.18
C ILE A 422 -5.69 8.63 -18.59
N ALA A 423 -4.54 8.85 -17.98
CA ALA A 423 -3.55 9.74 -18.54
C ALA A 423 -3.03 9.08 -19.82
N LEU A 424 -3.66 9.43 -20.94
CA LEU A 424 -3.14 9.15 -22.28
C LEU A 424 -1.87 9.95 -22.54
#